data_AF-A0A4Q3EDR5-F1
#
_entry.id   AF-A0A4Q3EDR5-F1
#
_cell.length_a   1.000
_cell.length_b   1.000
_cell.length_c   1.000
_cell.angle_alpha   90.00
_cell.angle_beta   90.00
_cell.angle_gamma   90.00
#
_symmetry.space_group_name_H-M   'P 1'
#
loop_
_entity.id
_entity.type
_entity.pdbx_description
1 polymer ?
#
loop_
_entity_poly.entity_id
_entity_poly.type
_entity_poly.pdbx_seq_one_letter_code
_entity_poly.pdbx_strand_id
1 'polypeptide(L)' 'HQKVPLNQKNEIPVLVNGNGEIVWIAGFRPDDRYKVQSDSKKVVIFELFNLNL' A
#
# COMPACT_ATOMS: atom_id res chain seq x y z
N HIS A 1 -12.57 -10.23 3.14
CA HIS A 1 -12.12 -9.96 1.77
C HIS A 1 -12.89 -8.78 1.21
N GLN A 2 -12.24 -7.63 1.04
CA GLN A 2 -12.84 -6.45 0.40
C GLN A 2 -12.51 -6.51 -1.10
N LYS A 3 -13.52 -6.41 -1.95
CA LYS A 3 -13.33 -6.38 -3.41
C LYS A 3 -13.38 -4.94 -3.91
N VAL A 4 -12.45 -4.60 -4.79
CA VAL A 4 -12.47 -3.35 -5.55
C VAL A 4 -13.23 -3.59 -6.86
N PRO A 5 -14.24 -2.76 -7.19
CA PRO A 5 -14.90 -2.78 -8.50
C PRO A 5 -13.89 -2.65 -9.66
N LEU A 6 -14.10 -3.39 -10.75
CA LEU A 6 -13.14 -3.44 -11.87
C LEU A 6 -12.83 -2.05 -12.44
N ASN A 7 -13.84 -1.19 -12.58
CA ASN A 7 -13.72 0.15 -13.11
C ASN A 7 -12.87 1.09 -12.23
N GLN A 8 -12.75 0.80 -10.93
CA GLN A 8 -11.98 1.61 -9.99
C GLN A 8 -10.54 1.12 -9.82
N LYS A 9 -10.20 -0.09 -10.28
CA LYS A 9 -8.86 -0.67 -10.05
C LYS A 9 -7.72 0.16 -10.63
N ASN A 10 -7.95 0.77 -11.79
CA ASN A 10 -6.93 1.57 -12.49
C ASN A 10 -6.65 2.91 -11.80
N GLU A 11 -7.51 3.34 -10.88
CA GLU A 11 -7.38 4.61 -10.16
C GLU A 11 -6.64 4.45 -8.83
N ILE A 12 -6.37 3.21 -8.40
CA ILE A 12 -5.79 2.93 -7.09
C ILE A 12 -4.27 2.77 -7.21
N PRO A 13 -3.48 3.62 -6.53
CA PRO A 13 -2.03 3.49 -6.52
C PRO A 13 -1.57 2.19 -5.85
N VAL A 14 -0.47 1.63 -6.36
CA VAL A 14 0.16 0.43 -5.81
C VAL A 14 1.62 0.73 -5.50
N LEU A 15 2.01 0.51 -4.24
CA LEU A 15 3.42 0.58 -3.82
C LEU A 15 4.09 -0.76 -4.10
N VAL A 16 5.12 -0.72 -4.94
CA VAL A 16 5.92 -1.88 -5.33
C VAL A 16 7.38 -1.65 -4.92
N ASN A 17 8.04 -2.66 -4.36
CA ASN A 17 9.45 -2.57 -3.99
C ASN A 17 10.39 -2.87 -5.19
N GLY A 18 11.70 -2.79 -4.97
CA GLY A 18 12.72 -3.08 -6.00
C GLY A 18 12.73 -4.53 -6.51
N ASN A 19 12.08 -5.46 -5.82
CA ASN A 19 11.93 -6.86 -6.23
C ASN A 19 10.66 -7.12 -7.04
N GLY A 20 9.82 -6.10 -7.26
CA GLY A 20 8.52 -6.25 -7.94
C GLY A 20 7.39 -6.74 -7.03
N GLU A 21 7.59 -6.76 -5.72
CA GLU A 21 6.57 -7.21 -4.77
C GLU A 21 5.63 -6.07 -4.37
N ILE A 22 4.32 -6.35 -4.35
CA ILE A 22 3.32 -5.40 -3.86
C ILE A 22 3.43 -5.30 -2.34
N VAL A 23 3.78 -4.11 -1.86
CA VAL A 23 3.87 -3.78 -0.43
C VAL A 23 2.52 -3.28 0.07
N TRP A 24 1.87 -2.43 -0.71
CA TRP A 24 0.63 -1.77 -0.31
C TRP A 24 -0.23 -1.45 -1.53
N ILE A 25 -1.51 -1.82 -1.45
CA ILE A 25 -2.56 -1.25 -2.30
C ILE A 25 -3.06 -0.02 -1.56
N ALA A 26 -2.80 1.18 -2.09
CA ALA A 26 -3.01 2.42 -1.34
C ALA A 26 -4.47 2.59 -0.92
N GLY A 27 -4.70 2.93 0.35
CA GLY A 27 -6.04 2.99 0.94
C GLY A 27 -6.59 1.66 1.51
N PHE A 28 -5.84 0.56 1.39
CA PHE A 28 -6.18 -0.74 1.99
C PHE A 28 -5.14 -1.16 3.04
N ARG A 29 -5.35 -2.32 3.68
CA ARG A 29 -4.35 -2.91 4.58
C ARG A 29 -3.08 -3.26 3.78
N PRO A 30 -1.86 -2.89 4.24
CA PRO A 30 -0.61 -3.35 3.65
C PRO A 30 -0.44 -4.87 3.71
N ASP A 31 0.46 -5.40 2.88
CA ASP A 31 0.85 -6.80 2.92
C ASP A 31 1.55 -7.12 4.25
N ASP A 32 1.15 -8.23 4.89
CA ASP A 32 1.62 -8.60 6.22
C ASP A 32 3.14 -8.84 6.29
N ARG A 33 3.79 -9.15 5.17
CA ARG A 33 5.25 -9.31 5.07
C ARG A 33 6.02 -8.03 5.42
N TYR A 34 5.40 -6.87 5.23
CA TYR A 34 6.01 -5.55 5.45
C TYR A 34 5.45 -4.83 6.68
N LYS A 35 4.68 -5.53 7.51
CA LYS A 35 4.13 -4.96 8.74
C LYS A 35 5.27 -4.61 9.71
N VAL A 36 5.25 -3.40 10.25
CA VAL A 36 6.17 -2.98 11.30
C VAL A 36 5.94 -3.84 12.56
N GLN A 37 7.03 -4.35 13.12
CA GLN A 37 7.06 -5.18 14.32
C GLN A 37 7.90 -4.51 15.40
N SER A 38 7.82 -5.01 16.64
CA SER A 38 8.58 -4.47 17.79
C SER A 38 10.09 -4.48 17.59
N ASP A 39 10.62 -5.37 16.76
CA ASP A 39 12.04 -5.53 16.48
C ASP A 39 12.51 -4.79 15.22
N SER A 40 11.60 -4.10 14.50
CA SER A 40 11.91 -3.35 13.29
C SER A 40 12.95 -2.26 13.57
N LYS A 41 14.07 -2.30 12.85
CA LYS A 41 15.21 -1.37 13.07
C LYS A 41 15.12 -0.09 12.26
N LYS A 42 14.48 -0.15 11.09
CA LYS A 42 14.30 0.99 10.18
C LYS A 42 12.88 0.96 9.66
N VAL A 43 12.23 2.12 9.65
CA VAL A 43 10.86 2.28 9.18
C VAL A 43 10.86 3.37 8.13
N VAL A 44 10.13 3.13 7.04
CA VAL A 44 9.83 4.14 6.02
C VAL A 44 8.33 4.36 6.03
N ILE A 45 7.90 5.62 5.96
CA ILE A 45 6.49 5.99 6.02
C ILE A 45 6.08 6.46 4.62
N PHE A 46 4.95 5.93 4.14
CA PHE A 46 4.28 6.36 2.92
C PHE A 46 2.87 6.81 3.28
N GLU A 47 2.41 7.88 2.64
CA GLU A 47 1.10 8.48 2.88
C GLU A 47 0.33 8.59 1.56
N LEU A 48 -0.99 8.35 1.61
CA LEU A 48 -1.90 8.56 0.48
C LEU A 48 -2.74 9.80 0.77
N PHE A 49 -2.66 10.79 -0.11
CA PHE A 49 -3.45 12.01 -0.02
C PHE A 49 -4.46 12.05 -1.16
N ASN A 50 -5.67 12.55 -0.87
CA ASN A 50 -6.56 13.03 -1.91
C ASN A 50 -6.27 14.52 -2.10
N LEU A 51 -5.75 14.88 -3.27
CA LEU A 51 -5.54 16.28 -3.64
C LEU A 51 -6.86 16.83 -4.16
N ASN A 52 -7.73 17.26 -3.23
CA ASN A 52 -8.85 18.12 -3.60
C ASN A 52 -8.27 19.52 -3.86
N LEU A 53 -7.99 19.82 -5.14
CA LEU A 53 -7.70 21.18 -5.61
C LEU A 53 -8.99 21.95 -5.86
#